data_AF-A0A9E5GGE3-F1
#
_entry.id   AF-A0A9E5GGE3-F1
#
_cell.length_a   1.000
_cell.length_b   1.000
_cell.length_c   1.000
_cell.angle_alpha   90.00
_cell.angle_beta   90.00
_cell.angle_gamma   90.00
#
_symmetry.space_group_name_H-M   'P 1'
#
loop_
_entity.id
_entity.type
_entity.pdbx_description
1 polymer ?
#
loop_
_entity_poly.entity_id
_entity_poly.type
_entity_poly.pdbx_seq_one_letter_code
_entity_poly.pdbx_strand_id
1 'polypeptide(L)'
;GSTYSTGGMKTKVLAAKIASIAGCGTIIASGYESEALIKLISGEQIGTYIHPRKRLSQRQRWILNNSHLGSIEVDAGAKQALLSKKSLLPKGVVRVQGSFSCGDVIQVCTTDGSAFAKAVPYYNSTDIALLAGHDSKDILNILGSGKKDVLFRPEDLVLLEDVE
;
A
#
# COMPACT_ATOMS: atom_id res chain seq x y z
N GLY A 1 -11.91 -8.29 34.42
CA GLY A 1 -10.62 -9.03 34.56
C GLY A 1 -10.51 -9.51 35.98
N SER A 2 -10.17 -10.77 36.21
CA SER A 2 -10.03 -11.34 37.55
C SER A 2 -8.60 -11.24 38.07
N THR A 3 -8.48 -11.16 39.39
CA THR A 3 -7.29 -10.93 40.22
C THR A 3 -6.16 -11.96 40.08
N TYR A 4 -6.40 -13.11 39.44
CA TYR A 4 -5.42 -14.21 39.34
C TYR A 4 -4.84 -14.44 37.94
N SER A 5 -5.22 -13.67 36.91
CA SER A 5 -4.63 -13.82 35.59
C SER A 5 -3.39 -12.93 35.44
N THR A 6 -2.21 -13.52 35.59
CA THR A 6 -0.89 -12.85 35.52
C THR A 6 -0.57 -12.22 34.15
N GLY A 7 -1.30 -12.60 33.10
CA GLY A 7 -1.29 -11.95 31.80
C GLY A 7 -2.70 -11.51 31.40
N GLY A 8 -3.10 -10.30 31.80
CA GLY A 8 -4.41 -9.74 31.47
C GLY A 8 -4.68 -9.63 29.95
N MET A 9 -5.87 -9.13 29.58
CA MET A 9 -6.23 -8.94 28.17
C MET A 9 -5.23 -8.05 27.42
N LYS A 10 -4.66 -7.06 28.12
CA LYS A 10 -3.58 -6.19 27.60
C LYS A 10 -2.38 -6.99 27.06
N THR A 11 -1.90 -7.98 27.81
CA THR A 11 -0.75 -8.79 27.40
C THR A 11 -1.09 -9.69 26.20
N LYS A 12 -2.32 -10.22 26.14
CA LYS A 12 -2.80 -11.03 25.01
C LYS A 12 -2.90 -10.20 23.73
N VAL A 13 -3.43 -8.98 23.82
CA VAL A 13 -3.49 -8.03 22.70
C VAL A 13 -2.09 -7.62 22.25
N LEU A 14 -1.15 -7.42 23.19
CA LEU A 14 0.24 -7.09 22.85
C LEU A 14 0.95 -8.25 22.13
N ALA A 15 0.77 -9.49 22.60
CA ALA A 15 1.28 -10.68 21.92
C ALA A 15 0.69 -10.83 20.51
N ALA A 16 -0.62 -10.63 20.37
CA ALA A 16 -1.29 -10.66 19.07
C ALA A 16 -0.81 -9.56 18.13
N LYS A 17 -0.50 -8.36 18.64
CA LYS A 17 0.11 -7.28 17.84
C LYS A 17 1.49 -7.69 17.31
N ILE A 18 2.33 -8.29 18.14
CA ILE A 18 3.66 -8.79 17.72
C ILE A 18 3.51 -9.87 16.65
N ALA A 19 2.63 -10.85 16.87
CA ALA A 19 2.35 -11.92 15.91
C ALA A 19 1.79 -11.36 14.59
N SER A 20 0.89 -10.38 14.66
CA SER A 20 0.31 -9.73 13.48
C SER A 20 1.37 -9.01 12.65
N ILE A 21 2.32 -8.30 13.27
CA ILE A 21 3.47 -7.67 12.58
C ILE A 21 4.38 -8.73 11.93
N ALA A 22 4.53 -9.89 12.56
CA ALA A 22 5.28 -11.02 12.00
C ALA A 22 4.56 -11.73 10.84
N GLY A 23 3.32 -11.34 10.52
CA GLY A 23 2.51 -11.95 9.47
C GLY A 23 1.71 -13.18 9.93
N CYS A 24 1.58 -13.40 11.25
CA CYS A 24 0.84 -14.52 11.83
C CYS A 24 -0.55 -14.08 12.28
N GLY A 25 -1.59 -14.80 11.84
CA GLY A 25 -2.93 -14.66 12.40
C GLY A 25 -2.97 -15.17 13.83
N THR A 26 -3.73 -14.49 14.70
CA THR A 26 -3.83 -14.85 16.12
C THR A 26 -5.29 -14.97 16.54
N ILE A 27 -5.64 -16.02 17.28
CA ILE A 27 -6.99 -16.21 17.84
C ILE A 27 -6.90 -16.12 19.35
N ILE A 28 -7.77 -15.30 19.96
CA ILE A 28 -7.98 -15.24 21.41
C ILE A 28 -9.34 -15.85 21.70
N ALA A 29 -9.37 -17.05 22.28
CA ALA A 29 -10.58 -17.78 22.64
C ALA A 29 -10.61 -18.13 24.13
N SER A 30 -11.81 -18.43 24.65
CA SER A 30 -11.97 -18.91 26.02
C SER A 30 -11.43 -20.34 26.15
N GLY A 31 -10.58 -20.58 27.15
CA GLY A 31 -10.13 -21.94 27.46
C GLY A 31 -11.21 -22.86 28.04
N TYR A 32 -12.37 -22.29 28.41
CA TYR A 32 -13.53 -23.05 28.89
C TYR A 32 -14.44 -23.54 27.77
N GLU A 33 -14.18 -23.13 26.53
CA GLU A 33 -14.93 -23.60 25.37
C GLU A 33 -14.59 -25.08 25.11
N SER A 34 -15.61 -25.93 25.02
CA SER A 34 -15.41 -27.36 24.75
C SER A 34 -14.83 -27.56 23.35
N GLU A 35 -13.81 -28.41 23.25
CA GLU A 35 -13.17 -28.75 21.97
C GLU A 35 -12.70 -27.53 21.15
N ALA A 36 -12.37 -26.41 21.83
CA ALA A 36 -12.07 -25.13 21.19
C ALA A 36 -11.06 -25.25 20.04
N LEU A 37 -9.99 -26.03 20.21
CA LEU A 37 -8.98 -26.21 19.17
C LEU A 37 -9.52 -26.95 17.94
N ILE A 38 -10.37 -27.98 18.12
CA ILE A 38 -10.96 -28.75 17.02
C ILE A 38 -11.91 -27.85 16.22
N LYS A 39 -12.77 -27.10 16.93
CA LYS A 39 -13.71 -26.15 16.33
C LYS A 39 -12.99 -25.02 15.55
N LEU A 40 -11.90 -24.50 16.10
CA LEU A 40 -11.09 -23.48 15.43
C LEU A 40 -10.42 -24.03 14.15
N ILE A 41 -9.89 -25.26 14.20
CA ILE A 41 -9.26 -25.91 13.05
C ILE A 41 -10.28 -26.26 11.98
N SER A 42 -11.53 -26.59 12.35
CA SER A 42 -12.63 -26.83 11.40
C SER A 42 -13.18 -25.55 10.76
N GLY A 43 -12.69 -24.37 11.17
CA GLY A 43 -13.08 -23.08 10.60
C GLY A 43 -14.24 -22.38 11.33
N GLU A 44 -14.65 -22.90 12.49
CA GLU A 44 -15.66 -22.26 13.33
C GLU A 44 -15.12 -20.95 13.94
N GLN A 45 -15.93 -19.90 13.91
CA GLN A 45 -15.53 -18.59 14.42
C GLN A 45 -15.80 -18.47 15.92
N ILE A 46 -14.78 -18.81 16.72
CA ILE A 46 -14.84 -18.74 18.19
C ILE A 46 -13.85 -17.70 18.71
N GLY A 47 -14.32 -16.84 19.63
CA GLY A 47 -13.49 -15.81 20.25
C GLY A 47 -13.22 -14.64 19.31
N THR A 48 -11.99 -14.13 19.30
CA THR A 48 -11.59 -12.98 18.49
C THR A 48 -10.40 -13.35 17.61
N TYR A 49 -10.58 -13.25 16.29
CA TYR A 49 -9.50 -13.40 15.32
C TYR A 49 -8.86 -12.05 15.01
N ILE A 50 -7.55 -11.98 15.19
CA ILE A 50 -6.71 -10.83 14.87
C ILE A 50 -5.95 -11.18 13.60
N HIS A 51 -6.29 -10.49 12.51
CA HIS A 51 -5.66 -10.69 11.21
C HIS A 51 -4.17 -10.30 11.25
N PRO A 52 -3.32 -11.03 10.52
CA PRO A 52 -1.94 -10.61 10.32
C PRO A 52 -1.88 -9.30 9.53
N ARG A 53 -0.94 -8.41 9.88
CA ARG A 53 -0.59 -7.29 9.00
C ARG A 53 0.06 -7.87 7.75
N LYS A 54 -0.35 -7.38 6.58
CA LYS A 54 0.36 -7.70 5.34
C LYS A 54 1.77 -7.13 5.43
N ARG A 55 2.76 -8.01 5.33
CA ARG A 55 4.16 -7.60 5.32
C ARG A 55 4.45 -6.88 4.01
N LEU A 56 4.79 -5.59 4.09
CA LEU A 56 5.35 -4.87 2.95
C LEU A 56 6.59 -5.60 2.42
N SER A 57 6.70 -5.71 1.09
CA SER A 57 7.89 -6.25 0.44
C SER A 57 9.11 -5.39 0.76
N GLN A 58 10.33 -5.92 0.58
CA GLN A 58 11.56 -5.12 0.79
C GLN A 58 11.56 -3.85 -0.08
N ARG A 59 11.07 -3.97 -1.32
CA ARG A 59 10.91 -2.86 -2.25
C ARG A 59 9.95 -1.80 -1.72
N GLN A 60 8.76 -2.23 -1.27
CA GLN A 60 7.78 -1.31 -0.69
C GLN A 60 8.31 -0.61 0.57
N ARG A 61 9.02 -1.32 1.46
CA ARG A 61 9.66 -0.69 2.62
C ARG A 61 10.71 0.35 2.21
N TRP A 62 11.50 0.05 1.18
CA TRP A 62 12.46 1.01 0.66
C TRP A 62 11.74 2.27 0.14
N ILE A 63 10.70 2.12 -0.69
CA ILE A 63 9.91 3.26 -1.20
C ILE A 63 9.33 4.09 -0.05
N LEU A 64 8.75 3.43 0.94
CA LEU A 64 8.12 4.10 2.08
C LEU A 64 9.11 4.94 2.89
N ASN A 65 10.30 4.41 3.14
CA ASN A 65 11.29 5.02 4.04
C ASN A 65 12.18 6.06 3.35
N ASN A 66 12.29 6.06 2.03
CA ASN A 66 13.10 7.03 1.32
C ASN A 66 12.39 8.40 1.23
N SER A 67 13.20 9.46 1.19
CA SER A 67 12.75 10.82 0.87
C SER A 67 12.20 10.86 -0.55
N HIS A 68 11.16 11.65 -0.77
CA HIS A 68 10.60 11.86 -2.10
C HIS A 68 11.23 13.08 -2.76
N LEU A 69 11.30 13.07 -4.08
CA LEU A 69 11.71 14.18 -4.93
C LEU A 69 10.51 14.56 -5.80
N GLY A 70 9.76 15.60 -5.40
CA GLY A 70 8.56 16.04 -6.11
C GLY A 70 7.33 15.16 -5.92
N SER A 71 6.28 15.49 -6.65
CA SER A 71 4.97 14.86 -6.55
C SER A 71 4.21 14.87 -7.88
N ILE A 72 3.21 14.01 -7.96
CA ILE A 72 2.19 14.04 -9.00
C ILE A 72 0.80 14.13 -8.38
N GLU A 73 -0.09 14.90 -9.00
CA GLU A 73 -1.51 14.91 -8.67
C GLU A 73 -2.26 14.02 -9.65
N VAL A 74 -3.12 13.17 -9.13
CA VAL A 74 -3.92 12.24 -9.93
C VAL A 74 -5.42 12.48 -9.74
N ASP A 75 -6.19 12.20 -10.78
CA ASP A 75 -7.64 12.32 -10.72
C ASP A 75 -8.28 11.25 -9.80
N ALA A 76 -9.59 11.38 -9.57
CA ALA A 76 -10.32 10.45 -8.70
C ALA A 76 -10.35 9.01 -9.23
N GLY A 77 -10.42 8.83 -10.55
CA GLY A 77 -10.43 7.50 -11.18
C GLY A 77 -9.08 6.81 -11.05
N ALA A 78 -8.00 7.56 -11.23
CA ALA A 78 -6.64 7.11 -11.01
C ALA A 78 -6.40 6.77 -9.54
N LYS A 79 -6.84 7.60 -8.59
CA LYS A 79 -6.80 7.26 -7.15
C LYS A 79 -7.48 5.91 -6.88
N GLN A 80 -8.71 5.72 -7.36
CA GLN A 80 -9.45 4.47 -7.18
C GLN A 80 -8.75 3.27 -7.82
N ALA A 81 -8.15 3.46 -9.00
CA ALA A 81 -7.35 2.43 -9.66
C ALA A 81 -6.12 2.03 -8.83
N LEU A 82 -5.41 3.00 -8.27
CA LEU A 82 -4.25 2.76 -7.41
C LEU A 82 -4.62 2.04 -6.10
N LEU A 83 -5.73 2.44 -5.45
CA LEU A 83 -6.27 1.74 -4.28
C LEU A 83 -6.68 0.30 -4.62
N SER A 84 -7.14 0.06 -5.84
CA SER A 84 -7.47 -1.27 -6.38
C SER A 84 -6.26 -2.04 -6.91
N LYS A 85 -5.03 -1.60 -6.60
CA LYS A 85 -3.77 -2.22 -7.05
C LYS A 85 -3.64 -2.34 -8.57
N LYS A 86 -4.02 -1.28 -9.30
CA LYS A 86 -3.74 -1.14 -10.72
C LYS A 86 -2.57 -0.17 -10.94
N SER A 87 -1.94 -0.27 -12.11
CA SER A 87 -0.87 0.64 -12.54
C SER A 87 -1.39 2.07 -12.74
N LEU A 88 -0.52 3.07 -12.59
CA LEU A 88 -0.86 4.42 -13.00
C LEU A 88 -0.68 4.57 -14.50
N LEU A 89 -1.74 4.99 -15.18
CA LEU A 89 -1.72 5.37 -16.60
C LEU A 89 -1.53 6.88 -16.74
N PRO A 90 -0.95 7.38 -17.85
CA PRO A 90 -0.73 8.81 -18.02
C PRO A 90 -2.00 9.66 -17.99
N LYS A 91 -3.09 9.11 -18.54
CA LYS A 91 -4.44 9.70 -18.51
C LYS A 91 -4.88 10.19 -17.14
N GLY A 92 -4.47 9.47 -16.09
CA GLY A 92 -4.86 9.74 -14.72
C GLY A 92 -4.05 10.85 -14.03
N VAL A 93 -3.01 11.38 -14.68
CA VAL A 93 -2.17 12.45 -14.13
C VAL A 93 -2.74 13.80 -14.50
N VAL A 94 -2.97 14.63 -13.48
CA VAL A 94 -3.50 16.00 -13.61
C VAL A 94 -2.36 17.02 -13.59
N ARG A 95 -1.37 16.81 -12.73
CA ARG A 95 -0.26 17.75 -12.55
C ARG A 95 1.01 17.03 -12.08
N VAL A 96 2.15 17.58 -12.48
CA VAL A 96 3.48 17.19 -11.99
C VAL A 96 4.08 18.38 -11.26
N GLN A 97 4.66 18.15 -10.08
CA GLN A 97 5.31 19.19 -9.28
C GLN A 97 6.73 18.74 -8.88
N GLY A 98 7.68 19.68 -8.96
CA GLY A 98 9.09 19.41 -8.70
C GLY A 98 9.82 18.78 -9.89
N SER A 99 11.09 18.44 -9.68
CA SER A 99 11.95 17.82 -10.67
C SER A 99 12.50 16.51 -10.11
N PHE A 100 12.35 15.44 -10.87
CA PHE A 100 12.79 14.10 -10.49
C PHE A 100 13.09 13.24 -11.71
N SER A 101 13.94 12.25 -11.52
CA SER A 101 14.36 11.29 -12.53
C SER A 101 13.58 9.99 -12.45
N CYS A 102 13.68 9.16 -13.49
CA CYS A 102 13.20 7.78 -13.43
C CYS A 102 13.91 7.04 -12.29
N GLY A 103 13.13 6.35 -11.44
CA GLY A 103 13.65 5.60 -10.31
C GLY A 103 13.66 6.36 -8.97
N ASP A 104 13.43 7.67 -8.99
CA ASP A 104 13.29 8.46 -7.76
C ASP A 104 11.95 8.15 -7.06
N VAL A 105 11.92 8.27 -5.73
CA VAL A 105 10.65 8.18 -5.00
C VAL A 105 9.92 9.50 -5.16
N ILE A 106 8.63 9.46 -5.49
CA ILE A 106 7.75 10.63 -5.59
C ILE A 106 6.54 10.48 -4.67
N GLN A 107 5.91 11.59 -4.32
CA GLN A 107 4.57 11.55 -3.71
C GLN A 107 3.48 11.46 -4.77
N VAL A 108 2.42 10.71 -4.45
CA VAL A 108 1.18 10.69 -5.23
C VAL A 108 0.10 11.35 -4.38
N CYS A 109 -0.43 12.45 -4.92
CA CYS A 109 -1.41 13.31 -4.28
C CYS A 109 -2.74 13.27 -5.01
N THR A 110 -3.82 13.53 -4.29
CA THR A 110 -5.10 13.92 -4.90
C THR A 110 -5.06 15.36 -5.39
N THR A 111 -6.03 15.75 -6.21
CA THR A 111 -6.17 17.12 -6.76
C THR A 111 -6.39 18.21 -5.71
N ASP A 112 -6.69 17.84 -4.46
CA ASP A 112 -6.74 18.75 -3.30
C ASP A 112 -5.36 18.94 -2.63
N GLY A 113 -4.31 18.29 -3.15
CA GLY A 113 -2.95 18.33 -2.63
C GLY A 113 -2.66 17.29 -1.53
N SER A 114 -3.63 16.46 -1.13
CA SER A 114 -3.42 15.46 -0.08
C SER A 114 -2.62 14.26 -0.59
N ALA A 115 -1.45 14.01 0.01
CA ALA A 115 -0.62 12.85 -0.32
C ALA A 115 -1.22 11.57 0.29
N PHE A 116 -1.45 10.55 -0.54
CA PHE A 116 -1.99 9.26 -0.08
C PHE A 116 -1.06 8.07 -0.40
N ALA A 117 -0.03 8.28 -1.22
CA ALA A 117 0.93 7.23 -1.55
C ALA A 117 2.32 7.79 -1.89
N LYS A 118 3.31 6.89 -1.88
CA LYS A 118 4.63 7.09 -2.51
C LYS A 118 4.81 6.11 -3.66
N ALA A 119 5.46 6.54 -4.73
CA ALA A 119 5.69 5.72 -5.91
C ALA A 119 7.09 5.89 -6.49
N VAL A 120 7.49 4.96 -7.36
CA VAL A 120 8.72 5.06 -8.17
C VAL A 120 8.33 5.04 -9.65
N PRO A 121 8.37 6.18 -10.37
CA PRO A 121 7.98 6.25 -11.75
C PRO A 121 9.08 5.69 -12.68
N TYR A 122 8.64 5.21 -13.84
CA TYR A 122 9.50 4.76 -14.94
C TYR A 122 9.97 5.90 -15.87
N TYR A 123 9.54 7.13 -15.56
CA TYR A 123 9.75 8.33 -16.35
C TYR A 123 10.18 9.47 -15.43
N ASN A 124 10.92 10.43 -15.98
CA ASN A 124 11.25 11.66 -15.27
C ASN A 124 10.05 12.64 -15.26
N SER A 125 10.14 13.70 -14.47
CA SER A 125 9.07 14.70 -14.33
C SER A 125 8.65 15.35 -15.66
N THR A 126 9.59 15.58 -16.58
CA THR A 126 9.31 16.20 -17.89
C THR A 126 8.53 15.25 -18.79
N ASP A 127 8.95 13.99 -18.87
CA ASP A 127 8.27 12.94 -19.64
C ASP A 127 6.85 12.70 -19.08
N ILE A 128 6.68 12.63 -17.77
CA ILE A 128 5.35 12.48 -17.16
C ILE A 128 4.46 13.69 -17.46
N ALA A 129 5.01 14.91 -17.42
CA ALA A 129 4.26 16.11 -17.76
C ALA A 129 3.82 16.12 -19.23
N LEU A 130 4.64 15.62 -20.15
CA LEU A 130 4.29 15.46 -21.56
C LEU A 130 3.22 14.37 -21.79
N LEU A 131 3.25 13.31 -21.00
CA LEU A 131 2.28 12.22 -21.10
C LEU A 131 0.96 12.48 -20.34
N ALA A 132 0.92 13.48 -19.47
CA ALA A 132 -0.24 13.75 -18.62
C ALA A 132 -1.51 13.93 -19.47
N GLY A 133 -2.58 13.21 -19.11
CA GLY A 133 -3.86 13.25 -19.82
C GLY A 133 -3.93 12.40 -21.11
N HIS A 134 -2.82 11.83 -21.58
CA HIS A 134 -2.79 10.99 -22.78
C HIS A 134 -3.12 9.51 -22.50
N ASP A 135 -3.59 8.79 -23.52
CA ASP A 135 -3.79 7.35 -23.41
C ASP A 135 -2.43 6.61 -23.52
N SER A 136 -2.33 5.43 -22.93
CA SER A 136 -1.08 4.63 -22.93
C SER A 136 -0.53 4.33 -24.34
N LYS A 137 -1.39 4.32 -25.36
CA LYS A 137 -1.00 4.09 -26.76
C LYS A 137 -0.21 5.28 -27.33
N ASP A 138 -0.42 6.47 -26.80
CA ASP A 138 0.22 7.69 -27.26
C ASP A 138 1.67 7.80 -26.78
N ILE A 139 2.07 7.03 -25.76
CA ILE A 139 3.44 7.02 -25.21
C ILE A 139 4.47 6.76 -26.32
N LEU A 140 4.17 5.84 -27.24
CA LEU A 140 5.07 5.53 -28.36
C LEU A 140 5.25 6.73 -29.29
N ASN A 141 4.18 7.48 -29.55
CA ASN A 141 4.21 8.64 -30.44
C ASN A 141 4.90 9.85 -29.77
N ILE A 142 4.72 10.01 -28.46
CA ILE A 142 5.25 11.16 -27.71
C ILE A 142 6.72 10.97 -27.32
N LEU A 143 7.11 9.77 -26.85
CA LEU A 143 8.44 9.51 -26.30
C LEU A 143 9.28 8.50 -27.13
N GLY A 144 8.72 7.93 -28.19
CA GLY A 144 9.38 6.94 -29.03
C GLY A 144 9.22 5.48 -28.58
N SER A 145 9.78 4.56 -29.38
CA SER A 145 9.67 3.12 -29.17
C SER A 145 10.46 2.59 -27.97
N GLY A 146 10.03 1.46 -27.40
CA GLY A 146 10.75 0.76 -26.31
C GLY A 146 10.42 1.27 -24.91
N LYS A 147 9.43 2.16 -24.79
CA LYS A 147 8.96 2.76 -23.53
C LYS A 147 7.82 1.93 -22.92
N LYS A 148 7.68 1.96 -21.59
CA LYS A 148 6.63 1.22 -20.86
C LYS A 148 5.27 1.90 -21.04
N ASP A 149 4.21 1.13 -21.14
CA ASP A 149 2.84 1.63 -21.37
C ASP A 149 2.16 2.26 -20.14
N VAL A 150 2.83 2.18 -18.98
CA VAL A 150 2.36 2.68 -17.68
C VAL A 150 3.43 3.54 -17.03
N LEU A 151 3.04 4.47 -16.15
CA LEU A 151 3.98 5.34 -15.43
C LEU A 151 4.69 4.60 -14.29
N PHE A 152 3.97 3.72 -13.59
CA PHE A 152 4.50 2.76 -12.64
C PHE A 152 3.47 1.67 -12.36
N ARG A 153 3.92 0.55 -11.79
CA ARG A 153 3.09 -0.59 -11.43
C ARG A 153 2.79 -0.64 -9.92
N PRO A 154 1.81 -1.45 -9.47
CA PRO A 154 1.44 -1.55 -8.05
C PRO A 154 2.59 -1.96 -7.12
N GLU A 155 3.55 -2.76 -7.61
CA GLU A 155 4.76 -3.13 -6.87
C GLU A 155 5.70 -1.96 -6.56
N ASP A 156 5.56 -0.86 -7.33
CA ASP A 156 6.32 0.38 -7.23
C ASP A 156 5.54 1.47 -6.50
N LEU A 157 4.45 1.11 -5.82
CA LEU A 157 3.57 2.00 -5.06
C LEU A 157 3.42 1.50 -3.61
N VAL A 158 3.37 2.44 -2.67
CA VAL A 158 3.00 2.18 -1.27
C VAL A 158 1.99 3.21 -0.81
N LEU A 159 0.85 2.75 -0.30
CA LEU A 159 -0.16 3.61 0.30
C LEU A 159 0.32 4.07 1.69
N LEU A 160 0.12 5.34 2.02
CA LEU A 160 0.52 5.88 3.32
C LEU A 160 -0.40 5.41 4.45
N GLU A 161 -1.63 5.01 4.13
CA GLU A 161 -2.58 4.40 5.07
C GLU A 161 -2.15 2.99 5.54
N ASP A 162 -1.26 2.30 4.82
CA ASP A 162 -0.74 0.97 5.22
C ASP A 162 0.24 1.04 6.42
N VAL A 163 0.52 2.25 6.93
CA VAL A 163 1.58 2.55 7.90
C VAL A 163 1.04 2.80 9.32
N GLU A 164 -0.22 3.17 9.45
CA GLU A 164 -0.90 3.34 10.76
C GLU A 164 -1.34 1.97 11.35
#